data_AF-X6E8J5-F1
#
_entry.id   AF-X6E8J5-F1
#
_cell.length_a   1.000
_cell.length_b   1.000
_cell.length_c   1.000
_cell.angle_alpha   90.00
_cell.angle_beta   90.00
_cell.angle_gamma   90.00
#
_symmetry.space_group_name_H-M   'P 1'
#
loop_
_entity.id
_entity.type
_entity.pdbx_description
1 polymer ?
#
loop_
_entity_poly.entity_id
_entity_poly.type
_entity_poly.pdbx_seq_one_letter_code
_entity_poly.pdbx_strand_id
1 'polypeptide(L)'
;RFWKLGQAKENNGVLLLVAPNDRKMRIEVGYGLEGTLTDLHTKLIVENDMVPAFRAGDFPGGISKAVDDMIMVLNGNPEELEARGKRNGQAPFNSDDLFFAIFIGIWAIIFFGSIAASVLPPIFGQKLGPGRYRWLGMTFEPHRRSSSGGWSSGGGGWSSGGGSSGGGFSGGGGSSGGGGSSGSW
;
A
#
# COMPACT_ATOMS: atom_id res chain seq x y z
N ARG A 1 -24.27 -17.25 17.59
CA ARG A 1 -23.93 -17.75 16.23
C ARG A 1 -25.22 -17.94 15.44
N PHE A 2 -25.60 -16.98 14.58
CA PHE A 2 -26.89 -17.00 13.87
C PHE A 2 -26.92 -18.06 12.74
N TRP A 3 -25.78 -18.29 12.08
CA TRP A 3 -25.69 -19.13 10.87
C TRP A 3 -25.44 -20.62 11.17
N LYS A 4 -25.16 -20.98 12.43
CA LYS A 4 -24.95 -22.37 12.89
C LYS A 4 -24.06 -23.22 11.97
N LEU A 5 -22.95 -22.65 11.52
CA LEU A 5 -22.00 -23.32 10.62
C LEU A 5 -21.18 -24.39 11.36
N GLY A 6 -20.98 -25.52 10.70
CA GLY A 6 -20.27 -26.68 11.27
C GLY A 6 -21.10 -27.49 12.28
N GLN A 7 -20.46 -28.47 12.89
CA GLN A 7 -21.05 -29.27 13.96
C GLN A 7 -21.04 -28.50 15.27
N ALA A 8 -22.18 -28.46 15.96
CA ALA A 8 -22.37 -27.63 17.16
C ALA A 8 -21.39 -27.95 18.30
N LYS A 9 -20.92 -29.19 18.40
CA LYS A 9 -19.96 -29.64 19.43
C LYS A 9 -18.51 -29.43 19.00
N GLU A 10 -18.21 -29.67 17.73
CA GLU A 10 -16.85 -29.62 17.18
C GLU A 10 -16.42 -28.22 16.77
N ASN A 11 -17.36 -27.28 16.56
CA ASN A 11 -17.06 -25.90 16.15
C ASN A 11 -16.19 -25.82 14.88
N ASN A 12 -16.43 -26.70 13.92
CA ASN A 12 -15.61 -26.85 12.70
C ASN A 12 -16.19 -26.17 11.47
N GLY A 13 -16.88 -25.04 11.66
CA GLY A 13 -17.40 -24.23 10.55
C GLY A 13 -16.40 -23.15 10.13
N VAL A 14 -16.38 -22.84 8.83
CA VAL A 14 -15.69 -21.65 8.28
C VAL A 14 -16.70 -20.82 7.52
N LEU A 15 -16.65 -19.50 7.68
CA LEU A 15 -17.47 -18.54 6.94
C LEU A 15 -16.58 -17.61 6.14
N LEU A 16 -16.71 -17.64 4.81
CA LEU A 16 -16.16 -16.61 3.94
C LEU A 16 -17.26 -15.64 3.54
N LEU A 17 -17.10 -14.37 3.93
CA LEU A 17 -17.99 -13.28 3.57
C LEU A 17 -17.30 -12.36 2.56
N VAL A 18 -17.97 -12.08 1.44
CA VAL A 18 -17.51 -11.12 0.43
C VAL A 18 -18.60 -10.08 0.22
N ALA A 19 -18.25 -8.81 0.34
CA ALA A 19 -19.10 -7.66 0.08
C ALA A 19 -18.51 -6.87 -1.11
N PRO A 20 -18.88 -7.19 -2.36
CA PRO A 20 -18.28 -6.60 -3.56
C PRO A 20 -18.44 -5.08 -3.63
N ASN A 21 -19.62 -4.58 -3.24
CA ASN A 21 -19.93 -3.14 -3.28
C ASN A 21 -19.06 -2.34 -2.28
N ASP A 22 -18.71 -2.95 -1.14
CA ASP A 22 -17.90 -2.33 -0.10
C ASP A 22 -16.39 -2.61 -0.27
N ARG A 23 -16.03 -3.44 -1.24
CA ARG A 23 -14.68 -4.00 -1.44
C ARG A 23 -14.07 -4.58 -0.17
N LYS A 24 -14.89 -5.33 0.59
CA LYS A 24 -14.51 -5.96 1.86
C LYS A 24 -14.74 -7.46 1.84
N MET A 25 -13.85 -8.19 2.48
CA MET A 25 -14.00 -9.62 2.71
C MET A 25 -13.50 -10.03 4.10
N ARG A 26 -14.07 -11.10 4.64
CA ARG A 26 -13.75 -11.63 5.95
C ARG A 26 -13.84 -13.14 5.97
N ILE A 27 -12.88 -13.80 6.61
CA ILE A 27 -12.92 -15.22 6.92
C ILE A 27 -13.11 -15.36 8.42
N GLU A 28 -14.17 -16.06 8.84
CA GLU A 28 -14.38 -16.45 10.23
C GLU A 28 -14.17 -17.95 10.37
N VAL A 29 -13.29 -18.34 11.29
CA VAL A 29 -12.96 -19.73 11.56
C VAL A 29 -13.60 -20.12 12.89
N GLY A 30 -14.22 -21.28 12.93
CA GLY A 30 -14.73 -21.85 14.17
C GLY A 30 -13.60 -22.36 15.06
N TYR A 31 -13.79 -22.23 16.38
CA TYR A 31 -12.79 -22.59 17.40
C TYR A 31 -12.14 -23.97 17.22
N GLY A 32 -12.87 -24.97 16.71
CA GLY A 32 -12.33 -26.31 16.48
C GLY A 32 -11.32 -26.41 15.35
N LEU A 33 -11.25 -25.40 14.48
CA LEU A 33 -10.32 -25.32 13.36
C LEU A 33 -9.22 -24.28 13.57
N GLU A 34 -9.25 -23.46 14.63
CA GLU A 34 -8.23 -22.43 14.87
C GLU A 34 -6.82 -23.03 15.03
N GLY A 35 -6.70 -24.28 15.49
CA GLY A 35 -5.42 -24.98 15.62
C GLY A 35 -4.80 -25.41 14.29
N THR A 36 -5.60 -25.60 13.24
CA THR A 36 -5.14 -26.02 11.92
C THR A 36 -5.21 -24.87 10.92
N LEU A 37 -6.36 -24.22 10.82
CA LEU A 37 -6.60 -23.02 10.01
C LEU A 37 -6.44 -21.78 10.90
N THR A 38 -5.18 -21.36 11.07
CA THR A 38 -4.83 -20.23 11.94
C THR A 38 -5.16 -18.87 11.31
N ASP A 39 -5.16 -17.81 12.12
CA ASP A 39 -5.31 -16.43 11.62
C ASP A 39 -4.25 -16.10 10.55
N LEU A 40 -3.00 -16.53 10.76
CA LEU A 40 -1.92 -16.37 9.78
C LEU A 40 -2.27 -17.02 8.43
N HIS A 41 -2.79 -18.25 8.45
CA HIS A 41 -3.16 -18.94 7.21
C HIS A 41 -4.30 -18.24 6.48
N THR A 42 -5.35 -17.83 7.21
CA THR A 42 -6.45 -17.08 6.58
C THR A 42 -5.97 -15.76 5.99
N LYS A 43 -5.04 -15.07 6.66
CA LYS A 43 -4.45 -13.83 6.17
C LYS A 43 -3.66 -14.05 4.88
N LEU A 44 -2.86 -15.12 4.83
CA LEU A 44 -2.12 -15.49 3.63
C LEU A 44 -3.04 -15.81 2.45
N ILE A 45 -4.14 -16.52 2.67
CA ILE A 45 -5.15 -16.81 1.63
C ILE A 45 -5.75 -15.51 1.09
N VAL A 46 -6.12 -14.59 1.99
CA VAL A 46 -6.68 -13.27 1.62
C VAL A 46 -5.68 -12.49 0.78
N GLU A 47 -4.44 -12.36 1.22
CA GLU A 47 -3.43 -11.53 0.58
C GLU A 47 -2.90 -12.11 -0.73
N ASN A 48 -2.68 -13.43 -0.81
CA ASN A 48 -2.05 -14.09 -1.95
C ASN A 48 -3.01 -14.41 -3.09
N ASP A 49 -4.26 -14.74 -2.77
CA ASP A 49 -5.18 -15.32 -3.75
C ASP A 49 -6.42 -14.44 -3.94
N MET A 50 -7.06 -14.02 -2.85
CA MET A 50 -8.29 -13.25 -2.94
C MET A 50 -8.09 -11.80 -3.39
N VAL A 51 -7.20 -11.04 -2.73
CA VAL A 51 -6.92 -9.63 -3.08
C VAL A 51 -6.52 -9.48 -4.55
N PRO A 52 -5.51 -10.21 -5.09
CA PRO A 52 -5.10 -10.02 -6.48
C PRO A 52 -6.19 -10.45 -7.47
N ALA A 53 -6.92 -11.54 -7.20
CA ALA A 53 -8.02 -11.97 -8.06
C ALA A 53 -9.16 -10.94 -8.09
N PHE A 54 -9.54 -10.39 -6.94
CA PHE A 54 -10.62 -9.42 -6.84
C PHE A 54 -10.24 -8.07 -7.45
N ARG A 55 -8.96 -7.66 -7.37
CA ARG A 55 -8.43 -6.50 -8.10
C ARG A 55 -8.49 -6.71 -9.62
N ALA A 56 -8.31 -7.94 -10.09
CA ALA A 56 -8.46 -8.31 -11.51
C ALA A 56 -9.93 -8.47 -11.94
N GLY A 57 -10.90 -8.34 -11.02
CA GLY A 57 -12.32 -8.56 -11.27
C GLY A 57 -12.73 -10.04 -11.29
N ASP A 58 -11.81 -10.96 -10.99
CA ASP A 58 -12.04 -12.40 -10.94
C ASP A 58 -12.47 -12.84 -9.53
N PHE A 59 -13.72 -12.52 -9.18
CA PHE A 59 -14.32 -12.96 -7.91
C PHE A 59 -14.46 -14.48 -7.79
N PRO A 60 -14.97 -15.20 -8.81
CA PRO A 60 -15.11 -16.65 -8.74
C PRO A 60 -13.75 -17.33 -8.55
N GLY A 61 -12.73 -16.93 -9.31
CA GLY A 61 -11.40 -17.51 -9.21
C GLY A 61 -10.74 -17.25 -7.85
N GLY A 62 -10.90 -16.03 -7.30
CA GLY A 62 -10.41 -15.70 -5.95
C GLY A 62 -11.07 -16.53 -4.85
N ILE A 63 -12.39 -16.74 -4.94
CA ILE A 63 -13.14 -17.54 -3.96
C ILE A 63 -12.77 -19.03 -4.08
N SER A 64 -12.70 -19.57 -5.30
CA SER A 64 -12.33 -20.98 -5.52
C SER A 64 -10.94 -21.29 -4.98
N LYS A 65 -9.93 -20.47 -5.31
CA LYS A 65 -8.57 -20.64 -4.79
C LYS A 65 -8.52 -20.56 -3.27
N ALA A 66 -9.23 -19.59 -2.69
CA ALA A 66 -9.28 -19.47 -1.24
C ALA A 66 -9.85 -20.72 -0.56
N VAL A 67 -10.88 -21.34 -1.14
CA VAL A 67 -11.44 -22.60 -0.64
C VAL A 67 -10.45 -23.75 -0.83
N ASP A 68 -9.78 -23.84 -1.98
CA ASP A 68 -8.78 -24.88 -2.24
C ASP A 68 -7.60 -24.79 -1.23
N ASP A 69 -7.13 -23.59 -0.95
CA ASP A 69 -6.07 -23.36 0.03
C ASP A 69 -6.53 -23.66 1.47
N MET A 70 -7.78 -23.32 1.83
CA MET A 70 -8.35 -23.75 3.12
C MET A 70 -8.37 -25.27 3.24
N ILE A 71 -8.79 -25.99 2.20
CA ILE A 71 -8.80 -27.46 2.16
C ILE A 71 -7.37 -28.01 2.28
N MET A 72 -6.41 -27.41 1.58
CA MET A 72 -5.00 -27.80 1.63
C MET A 72 -4.41 -27.67 3.05
N VAL A 73 -4.69 -26.56 3.74
CA VAL A 73 -4.27 -26.35 5.14
C VAL A 73 -4.93 -27.35 6.07
N LEU A 74 -6.23 -27.59 5.91
CA LEU A 74 -6.97 -28.57 6.73
C LEU A 74 -6.51 -30.02 6.52
N ASN A 75 -5.97 -30.34 5.34
CA ASN A 75 -5.37 -31.64 5.03
C ASN A 75 -3.93 -31.79 5.56
N GLY A 76 -3.38 -30.78 6.24
CA GLY A 76 -2.07 -30.85 6.89
C GLY A 76 -0.89 -30.38 6.03
N ASN A 77 -1.14 -29.65 4.93
CA ASN A 77 -0.09 -29.13 4.04
C ASN A 77 0.02 -27.59 4.07
N PRO A 78 0.20 -26.94 5.25
CA PRO A 78 0.27 -25.47 5.33
C PRO A 78 1.57 -24.89 4.75
N GLU A 79 2.63 -25.70 4.63
CA GLU A 79 3.96 -25.25 4.21
C GLU A 79 3.96 -24.64 2.80
N GLU A 80 3.14 -25.17 1.89
CA GLU A 80 3.04 -24.66 0.53
C GLU A 80 2.43 -23.25 0.50
N LEU A 81 1.40 -23.01 1.31
CA LEU A 81 0.76 -21.70 1.47
C LEU A 81 1.75 -20.68 2.06
N GLU A 82 2.49 -21.07 3.09
CA GLU A 82 3.50 -20.21 3.71
C GLU A 82 4.66 -19.91 2.76
N ALA A 83 5.09 -20.89 1.96
CA ALA A 83 6.11 -20.70 0.93
C ALA A 83 5.64 -19.76 -0.19
N ARG A 84 4.34 -19.78 -0.55
CA ARG A 84 3.75 -18.79 -1.47
C ARG A 84 3.72 -17.40 -0.83
N GLY A 85 3.32 -17.29 0.44
CA GLY A 85 3.35 -16.04 1.20
C GLY A 85 4.74 -15.41 1.28
N LYS A 86 5.79 -16.21 1.51
CA LYS A 86 7.19 -15.73 1.50
C LYS A 86 7.64 -15.23 0.13
N ARG A 87 7.19 -15.88 -0.96
CA ARG A 87 7.49 -15.46 -2.34
C ARG A 87 6.74 -14.20 -2.75
N ASN A 88 5.52 -14.04 -2.27
CA ASN A 88 4.65 -12.89 -2.56
C ASN A 88 4.84 -11.72 -1.58
N GLY A 89 5.61 -11.92 -0.50
CA GLY A 89 5.91 -10.90 0.52
C GLY A 89 6.76 -9.72 0.05
N GLN A 90 7.06 -9.58 -1.25
CA GLN A 90 7.40 -8.28 -1.81
C GLN A 90 6.21 -7.35 -1.56
N ALA A 91 6.39 -6.38 -0.65
CA ALA A 91 5.35 -5.45 -0.26
C ALA A 91 4.61 -4.93 -1.51
N PRO A 92 3.27 -5.07 -1.58
CA PRO A 92 2.51 -4.43 -2.65
C PRO A 92 2.84 -2.94 -2.59
N PHE A 93 3.11 -2.34 -3.76
CA PHE A 93 3.29 -0.89 -3.85
C PHE A 93 2.09 -0.21 -3.19
N ASN A 94 2.25 0.28 -1.96
CA ASN A 94 1.22 1.04 -1.28
C ASN A 94 1.22 2.42 -1.92
N SER A 95 0.06 2.85 -2.42
CA SER A 95 -0.17 4.21 -2.90
C SER A 95 0.17 5.25 -1.83
N ASP A 96 0.00 4.90 -0.55
CA ASP A 96 0.32 5.76 0.59
C ASP A 96 1.84 5.93 0.76
N ASP A 97 2.61 4.85 0.60
CA ASP A 97 4.08 4.91 0.65
C ASP A 97 4.64 5.74 -0.51
N LEU A 98 4.05 5.59 -1.71
CA LEU A 98 4.43 6.41 -2.87
C LEU A 98 4.11 7.89 -2.65
N PHE A 99 2.93 8.20 -2.11
CA PHE A 99 2.54 9.56 -1.77
C PHE A 99 3.49 10.18 -0.73
N PHE A 100 3.79 9.45 0.35
CA PHE A 100 4.72 9.92 1.37
C PHE A 100 6.14 10.09 0.83
N ALA A 101 6.62 9.17 -0.01
CA ALA A 101 7.94 9.27 -0.64
C ALA A 101 8.04 10.49 -1.56
N ILE A 102 7.02 10.74 -2.39
CA ILE A 102 6.95 11.94 -3.25
C ILE A 102 6.85 13.20 -2.40
N PHE A 103 5.99 13.20 -1.38
CA PHE A 103 5.82 14.33 -0.46
C PHE A 103 7.14 14.70 0.22
N ILE A 104 7.81 13.73 0.85
CA ILE A 104 9.12 13.91 1.47
C ILE A 104 10.15 14.38 0.43
N GLY A 105 10.14 13.80 -0.78
CA GLY A 105 11.03 14.19 -1.87
C GLY A 105 10.86 15.66 -2.29
N ILE A 106 9.61 16.12 -2.47
CA ILE A 106 9.30 17.51 -2.81
C ILE A 106 9.76 18.45 -1.69
N TRP A 107 9.45 18.14 -0.43
CA TRP A 107 9.87 18.96 0.70
C TRP A 107 11.39 18.97 0.89
N ALA A 108 12.06 17.85 0.67
CA ALA A 108 13.52 17.77 0.68
C ALA A 108 14.14 18.63 -0.42
N ILE A 109 13.57 18.65 -1.63
CA ILE A 109 14.02 19.54 -2.71
C ILE A 109 13.78 21.01 -2.35
N ILE A 110 12.69 21.37 -1.69
CA ILE A 110 12.44 22.76 -1.29
C ILE A 110 13.43 23.23 -0.21
N PHE A 111 13.61 22.43 0.85
CA PHE A 111 14.46 22.79 1.98
C PHE A 111 15.96 22.66 1.66
N PHE A 112 16.37 21.54 1.04
CA PHE A 112 17.77 21.26 0.75
C PHE A 112 18.19 21.67 -0.67
N GLY A 113 17.26 21.83 -1.60
CA GLY A 113 17.58 22.26 -2.98
C GLY A 113 18.16 23.66 -3.05
N SER A 114 17.79 24.57 -2.13
CA SER A 114 18.39 25.92 -2.05
C SER A 114 19.84 25.90 -1.58
N ILE A 115 20.16 25.05 -0.60
CA ILE A 115 21.52 24.80 -0.11
C ILE A 115 22.34 24.08 -1.18
N ALA A 116 21.78 23.03 -1.77
CA ALA A 116 22.40 22.27 -2.85
C ALA A 116 22.70 23.16 -4.07
N ALA A 117 21.77 24.01 -4.48
CA ALA A 117 21.97 24.98 -5.57
C ALA A 117 23.02 26.05 -5.27
N SER A 118 23.34 26.30 -4.00
CA SER A 118 24.37 27.27 -3.61
C SER A 118 25.75 26.64 -3.45
N VAL A 119 25.82 25.39 -2.99
CA VAL A 119 27.07 24.71 -2.62
C VAL A 119 27.57 23.76 -3.71
N LEU A 120 26.68 23.10 -4.45
CA LEU A 120 27.06 22.09 -5.44
C LEU A 120 27.61 22.67 -6.75
N PRO A 121 27.09 23.77 -7.32
CA PRO A 121 27.63 24.29 -8.59
C PRO A 121 29.10 24.71 -8.55
N PRO A 122 29.63 25.28 -7.44
CA PRO A 122 31.07 25.52 -7.30
C PRO A 122 31.93 24.25 -7.24
N ILE A 123 31.37 23.10 -6.80
CA ILE A 123 32.10 21.84 -6.59
C ILE A 123 31.98 20.90 -7.80
N PHE A 124 30.78 20.80 -8.39
CA PHE A 124 30.44 19.83 -9.44
C PHE A 124 30.05 20.49 -10.78
N GLY A 125 29.95 21.83 -10.83
CA GLY A 125 29.57 22.57 -12.03
C GLY A 125 30.76 22.97 -12.91
N GLN A 126 30.49 23.24 -14.18
CA GLN A 126 31.48 23.82 -15.10
C GLN A 126 31.64 25.31 -14.80
N LYS A 127 32.88 25.77 -14.65
CA LYS A 127 33.21 27.18 -14.43
C LYS A 127 33.13 27.94 -15.75
N LEU A 128 32.19 28.88 -15.89
CA LEU A 128 32.03 29.71 -17.09
C LEU A 128 32.71 31.08 -16.98
N GLY A 129 33.12 31.50 -15.77
CA GLY A 129 33.79 32.78 -15.55
C GLY A 129 34.05 33.07 -14.08
N PRO A 130 34.54 34.27 -13.74
CA PRO A 130 34.74 34.69 -12.35
C PRO A 130 33.40 34.69 -11.60
N GLY A 131 33.22 33.73 -10.68
CA GLY A 131 32.00 33.61 -9.88
C GLY A 131 30.76 33.09 -10.62
N ARG A 132 30.91 32.43 -11.76
CA ARG A 132 29.79 31.89 -12.57
C ARG A 132 29.98 30.40 -12.82
N TYR A 133 28.98 29.60 -12.44
CA TYR A 133 29.01 28.14 -12.56
C TYR A 133 27.77 27.65 -13.29
N ARG A 134 27.91 26.66 -14.17
CA ARG A 134 26.79 25.97 -14.81
C ARG A 134 26.71 24.54 -14.30
N TRP A 135 25.55 24.17 -13.78
CA TRP A 135 25.30 22.84 -13.24
C TRP A 135 23.85 22.44 -13.53
N LEU A 136 23.63 21.21 -14.01
CA LEU A 136 22.31 20.72 -14.44
C LEU A 136 21.56 21.67 -15.39
N GLY A 137 22.28 22.31 -16.32
CA GLY A 137 21.70 23.25 -17.29
C GLY A 137 21.39 24.65 -16.77
N MET A 138 21.48 24.88 -15.46
CA MET A 138 21.23 26.18 -14.81
C MET A 138 22.54 26.94 -14.56
N THR A 139 22.51 28.27 -14.68
CA THR A 139 23.65 29.17 -14.38
C THR A 139 23.49 29.83 -13.02
N PHE A 140 24.51 29.70 -12.17
CA PHE A 140 24.53 30.20 -10.80
C PHE A 140 25.56 31.33 -10.65
N GLU A 141 25.14 32.48 -10.10
CA GLU A 141 25.94 33.71 -9.94
C GLU A 141 25.81 34.26 -8.50
N PRO A 142 26.66 33.84 -7.55
CA PRO A 142 26.43 34.06 -6.11
C PRO A 142 26.58 35.52 -5.61
N HIS A 143 27.12 36.44 -6.41
CA HIS A 143 27.53 37.78 -5.96
C HIS A 143 26.71 38.96 -6.50
N ARG A 144 25.59 38.71 -7.19
CA ARG A 144 24.68 39.80 -7.60
C ARG A 144 23.40 39.73 -6.77
N ARG A 145 23.15 40.81 -6.01
CA ARG A 145 21.87 41.09 -5.35
C ARG A 145 20.73 40.75 -6.33
N SER A 146 19.75 40.00 -5.83
CA SER A 146 18.61 39.51 -6.60
C SER A 146 17.99 40.62 -7.44
N SER A 147 18.25 40.60 -8.75
CA SER A 147 17.28 41.10 -9.72
C SER A 147 16.52 39.87 -10.19
N SER A 148 15.22 39.87 -9.91
CA SER A 148 14.22 38.93 -10.40
C SER A 148 14.49 38.53 -11.87
N GLY A 149 15.12 37.38 -12.05
CA GLY A 149 15.33 36.74 -13.35
C GLY A 149 14.29 35.64 -13.51
N GLY A 150 13.30 35.91 -14.36
CA GLY A 150 12.03 35.19 -14.43
C GLY A 150 12.13 33.69 -14.65
N TRP A 151 11.20 32.98 -14.02
CA TRP A 151 10.86 31.62 -14.36
C TRP A 151 10.05 31.64 -15.66
N SER A 152 10.69 31.36 -16.80
CA SER A 152 9.95 31.03 -18.02
C SER A 152 9.68 29.51 -18.02
N SER A 153 8.75 29.06 -17.18
CA SER A 153 8.13 27.75 -17.39
C SER A 153 7.00 27.93 -18.40
N GLY A 154 7.16 27.38 -19.60
CA GLY A 154 6.06 27.22 -20.55
C GLY A 154 4.94 26.43 -19.88
N GLY A 155 3.86 27.12 -19.55
CA GLY A 155 2.68 26.54 -18.93
C GLY A 155 1.84 25.78 -19.95
N GLY A 156 1.89 24.46 -19.90
CA GLY A 156 0.78 23.62 -20.36
C GLY A 156 -0.25 23.57 -19.25
N GLY A 157 -1.47 24.03 -19.51
CA GLY A 157 -2.57 24.08 -18.56
C GLY A 157 -3.16 22.69 -18.29
N TRP A 158 -3.44 22.42 -17.02
CA TRP A 158 -4.20 21.25 -16.57
C TRP A 158 -5.26 21.78 -15.62
N SER A 159 -6.45 21.99 -16.15
CA SER A 159 -7.65 22.19 -15.37
C SER A 159 -8.20 20.83 -14.98
N SER A 160 -8.27 20.54 -13.68
CA SER A 160 -9.25 19.59 -13.16
C SER A 160 -9.75 20.11 -11.82
N GLY A 161 -10.93 20.70 -11.86
CA GLY A 161 -11.75 20.90 -10.68
C GLY A 161 -12.21 19.56 -10.12
N GLY A 162 -12.45 19.54 -8.81
CA GLY A 162 -12.97 18.38 -8.11
C GLY A 162 -12.70 18.52 -6.63
N GLY A 163 -13.56 19.27 -5.94
CA GLY A 163 -13.55 19.28 -4.48
C GLY A 163 -14.08 17.95 -3.94
N SER A 164 -13.59 17.56 -2.76
CA SER A 164 -14.49 17.08 -1.71
C SER A 164 -13.84 17.24 -0.35
N SER A 165 -14.67 17.75 0.55
CA SER A 165 -14.54 17.88 2.00
C SER A 165 -14.48 16.54 2.73
N GLY A 166 -14.01 16.60 3.97
CA GLY A 166 -14.21 15.60 5.02
C GLY A 166 -12.95 14.80 5.22
N GLY A 167 -12.27 14.84 6.36
CA GLY A 167 -12.73 15.05 7.72
C GLY A 167 -11.87 14.10 8.53
N GLY A 168 -11.08 14.62 9.47
CA GLY A 168 -10.38 13.78 10.41
C GLY A 168 -11.38 12.97 11.24
N PHE A 169 -10.92 11.91 11.88
CA PHE A 169 -11.04 11.70 13.32
C PHE A 169 -10.77 10.23 13.70
N SER A 170 -10.07 10.14 14.82
CA SER A 170 -9.92 9.07 15.79
C SER A 170 -11.18 8.28 16.15
N GLY A 171 -10.96 7.03 16.55
CA GLY A 171 -11.90 6.19 17.31
C GLY A 171 -11.99 4.81 16.65
N GLY A 172 -11.95 3.69 17.35
CA GLY A 172 -11.98 3.39 18.77
C GLY A 172 -11.92 1.86 18.88
N GLY A 173 -11.42 1.36 20.01
CA GLY A 173 -11.26 -0.07 20.25
C GLY A 173 -12.57 -0.85 20.22
N GLY A 174 -12.46 -2.09 19.80
CA GLY A 174 -13.49 -3.12 19.90
C GLY A 174 -12.82 -4.48 19.84
N SER A 175 -12.73 -5.15 21.00
CA SER A 175 -12.17 -6.49 21.15
C SER A 175 -13.17 -7.54 20.64
N SER A 176 -12.85 -8.22 19.53
CA SER A 176 -13.53 -9.44 19.09
C SER A 176 -12.52 -10.59 19.04
N GLY A 177 -12.50 -11.39 20.11
CA GLY A 177 -11.61 -12.53 20.28
C GLY A 177 -12.11 -13.78 19.56
N GLY A 178 -11.91 -13.82 18.24
CA GLY A 178 -12.02 -15.03 17.41
C GLY A 178 -11.08 -14.91 16.22
N GLY A 179 -10.22 -15.91 16.03
CA GLY A 179 -9.16 -15.88 15.03
C GLY A 179 -9.73 -15.83 13.62
N GLY A 180 -9.45 -14.75 12.88
CA GLY A 180 -9.97 -14.56 11.54
C GLY A 180 -9.51 -13.25 10.94
N SER A 181 -9.06 -13.31 9.69
CA SER A 181 -8.56 -12.15 8.98
C SER A 181 -9.66 -11.41 8.21
N SER A 182 -9.47 -10.10 8.07
CA SER A 182 -10.28 -9.22 7.22
C SER A 182 -9.39 -8.55 6.19
N GLY A 183 -9.88 -8.43 4.96
CA GLY A 183 -9.17 -7.77 3.87
C GLY A 183 -10.06 -6.81 3.09
N SER A 184 -9.42 -5.85 2.44
CA SER A 184 -10.03 -4.96 1.44
C SER A 184 -9.20 -4.96 0.16
N TRP A 185 -9.83 -4.78 -1.00
CA TRP A 185 -9.14 -4.78 -2.29
C TRP A 185 -9.35 -3.52 -3.13
#